data_AF-A0A7C1ZMA4-F1
#
_entry.id   AF-A0A7C1ZMA4-F1
#
_cell.length_a   1.000
_cell.length_b   1.000
_cell.length_c   1.000
_cell.angle_alpha   90.00
_cell.angle_beta   90.00
_cell.angle_gamma   90.00
#
_symmetry.space_group_name_H-M   'P 1'
#
loop_
_entity.id
_entity.type
_entity.pdbx_description
1 polymer ?
#
loop_
_entity_poly.entity_id
_entity_poly.type
_entity_poly.pdbx_seq_one_letter_code
_entity_poly.pdbx_strand_id
1 'polypeptide(L)'
;MSLLVDNPIINSPFEEPARYWDYREGQPVLVEGRRPAGYYLKARTREPQVSLFEEEFVPLELVNTIREQVKNWRERGYPIIVKNVFRQQFMKLQQMF
;
A
#
# COMPACT_ATOMS: atom_id res chain seq x y z
N MET A 1 -0.03 7.89 -28.32
CA MET A 1 -0.39 7.82 -26.89
C MET A 1 0.82 8.22 -26.08
N SER A 2 0.75 9.30 -25.28
CA SER A 2 1.84 9.70 -24.40
C SER A 2 1.58 9.16 -23.00
N LEU A 3 2.48 8.31 -22.50
CA LEU A 3 2.49 7.84 -21.10
C LEU A 3 3.07 8.90 -20.14
N LEU A 4 3.14 10.15 -20.58
CA LEU A 4 3.77 11.23 -19.83
C LEU A 4 2.70 11.95 -19.02
N VAL A 5 2.99 12.15 -17.75
CA VAL A 5 2.22 12.98 -16.83
C VAL A 5 3.00 14.27 -16.59
N ASP A 6 2.31 15.40 -16.48
CA ASP A 6 2.95 16.71 -16.29
C ASP A 6 3.73 16.79 -14.97
N ASN A 7 3.20 16.15 -13.92
CA ASN A 7 3.88 16.04 -12.63
C ASN A 7 3.96 14.58 -12.17
N PRO A 8 5.14 13.93 -12.25
CA PRO A 8 5.31 12.55 -11.80
C PRO A 8 5.40 12.40 -10.27
N ILE A 9 5.75 13.47 -9.53
CA ILE A 9 5.91 13.44 -8.07
C ILE A 9 4.72 14.16 -7.42
N ILE A 10 3.72 13.39 -7.01
CA ILE A 10 2.41 13.89 -6.54
C ILE A 10 2.16 13.72 -5.04
N ASN A 11 3.10 13.13 -4.30
CA ASN A 11 3.00 12.86 -2.86
C ASN A 11 4.21 13.41 -2.09
N SER A 12 3.99 13.78 -0.83
CA SER A 12 5.04 14.16 0.12
C SER A 12 5.90 12.95 0.50
N PRO A 13 7.22 13.11 0.70
CA PRO A 13 8.08 12.04 1.22
C PRO A 13 7.89 11.79 2.73
N PHE A 14 7.22 12.70 3.44
CA PHE A 14 7.05 12.62 4.90
C PHE A 14 5.66 12.16 5.33
N GLU A 15 4.70 12.16 4.42
CA GLU A 15 3.31 11.77 4.68
C GLU A 15 2.96 10.46 3.97
N GLU A 16 1.84 9.86 4.34
CA GLU A 16 1.35 8.69 3.61
C GLU A 16 0.93 9.10 2.18
N PRO A 17 1.28 8.31 1.14
CA PRO A 17 0.83 8.59 -0.22
C PRO A 17 -0.69 8.66 -0.29
N ALA A 18 -1.20 9.82 -0.72
CA ALA A 18 -2.62 10.12 -0.76
C ALA A 18 -3.19 10.05 -2.18
N ARG A 19 -2.33 9.99 -3.21
CA ARG A 19 -2.76 9.88 -4.62
C ARG A 19 -1.82 9.01 -5.43
N TYR A 20 -2.31 8.49 -6.55
CA TYR A 20 -1.47 7.82 -7.54
C TYR A 20 -1.99 8.03 -8.97
N TRP A 21 -1.09 7.92 -9.95
CA TRP A 21 -1.47 7.86 -11.36
C TRP A 21 -1.88 6.43 -11.72
N ASP A 22 -3.09 6.28 -12.23
CA ASP A 22 -3.64 5.06 -12.83
C ASP A 22 -3.73 5.23 -14.34
N TYR A 23 -3.61 4.15 -15.11
CA TYR A 23 -3.72 4.22 -16.58
C TYR A 23 -4.96 3.48 -17.03
N ARG A 24 -5.97 4.24 -17.46
CA ARG A 24 -7.24 3.71 -17.97
C ARG A 24 -7.30 4.01 -19.46
N GLU A 25 -7.43 2.96 -20.28
CA GLU A 25 -7.46 3.08 -21.74
C GLU A 25 -6.24 3.85 -22.30
N GLY A 26 -5.08 3.71 -21.65
CA GLY A 26 -3.84 4.39 -22.02
C GLY A 26 -3.79 5.87 -21.68
N GLN A 27 -4.77 6.40 -20.95
CA GLN A 27 -4.78 7.77 -20.43
C GLN A 27 -4.46 7.78 -18.92
N PRO A 28 -3.58 8.69 -18.45
CA PRO A 28 -3.31 8.84 -17.03
C PRO A 28 -4.49 9.50 -16.32
N VAL A 29 -4.94 8.88 -15.24
CA VAL A 29 -6.01 9.36 -14.36
C VAL A 29 -5.43 9.48 -12.95
N LEU A 30 -5.63 10.63 -12.33
CA LEU A 30 -5.24 10.83 -10.93
C LEU A 30 -6.29 10.19 -10.03
N VAL A 31 -5.87 9.26 -9.18
CA VAL A 31 -6.75 8.54 -8.25
C VAL A 31 -6.39 8.92 -6.82
N GLU A 32 -7.42 9.21 -6.03
CA GLU A 32 -7.30 9.45 -4.59
C GLU A 32 -7.09 8.14 -3.81
N GLY A 33 -6.33 8.23 -2.73
CA GLY A 33 -5.90 7.12 -1.89
C GLY A 33 -4.50 6.60 -2.21
N ARG A 34 -4.05 5.67 -1.38
CA ARG A 34 -2.76 5.01 -1.53
C ARG A 34 -2.85 3.90 -2.58
N ARG A 35 -1.92 3.86 -3.53
CA ARG A 35 -1.85 2.79 -4.53
C ARG A 35 -1.74 1.41 -3.86
N PRO A 36 -2.62 0.45 -4.19
CA PRO A 36 -2.48 -0.93 -3.74
C PRO A 36 -1.10 -1.49 -4.12
N ALA A 37 -0.48 -2.25 -3.22
CA ALA A 37 0.68 -3.05 -3.56
C ALA A 37 0.24 -4.20 -4.45
N GLY A 38 0.99 -4.45 -5.51
CA GLY A 38 0.73 -5.50 -6.47
C GLY A 38 1.73 -5.45 -7.60
N TYR A 39 1.58 -6.37 -8.54
CA TYR A 39 2.35 -6.42 -9.78
C TYR A 39 1.43 -6.73 -10.94
N TYR A 40 1.84 -6.35 -12.15
CA TYR A 40 1.10 -6.67 -13.36
C TYR A 40 1.67 -7.95 -13.98
N LEU A 41 0.79 -8.90 -14.29
CA LEU A 41 1.14 -10.07 -15.09
C LEU A 41 0.97 -9.74 -16.58
N LYS A 42 1.98 -10.06 -17.38
CA LYS A 42 1.85 -10.17 -18.83
C LYS A 42 1.68 -11.63 -19.19
N ALA A 43 0.52 -12.00 -19.74
CA ALA A 43 0.33 -13.32 -20.31
C ALA A 43 1.37 -13.50 -21.44
N ARG A 44 2.26 -14.49 -21.29
CA ARG A 44 3.24 -14.87 -22.31
C ARG A 44 2.58 -15.74 -23.38
N THR A 45 1.57 -15.23 -24.09
CA THR A 45 1.08 -15.90 -25.30
C THR A 45 2.02 -15.60 -26.46
N ARG A 46 2.31 -16.62 -27.28
CA ARG A 46 3.31 -16.60 -28.38
C ARG A 46 2.86 -15.80 -29.61
N GLU A 47 1.69 -15.15 -29.55
CA GLU A 47 1.15 -14.40 -30.68
C GLU A 47 1.48 -12.91 -30.54
N PRO A 48 2.10 -12.29 -31.57
CA PRO A 48 2.41 -10.88 -31.55
C PRO A 48 1.16 -10.08 -31.88
N GLN A 49 0.87 -9.04 -31.08
CA GLN A 49 -0.20 -8.04 -31.28
C GLN A 49 -1.59 -8.66 -31.05
N VAL A 50 -2.19 -8.68 -29.85
CA VAL A 50 -3.16 -7.64 -29.42
C VAL A 50 -3.22 -7.46 -27.88
N SER A 51 -2.61 -8.35 -27.08
CA SER A 51 -2.83 -8.40 -25.62
C SER A 51 -2.00 -7.42 -24.78
N LEU A 52 -1.61 -6.26 -25.32
CA LEU A 52 -0.95 -5.20 -24.54
C LEU A 52 -1.88 -4.59 -23.47
N PHE A 53 -3.19 -4.87 -23.55
CA PHE A 53 -4.25 -4.25 -22.76
C PHE A 53 -4.80 -5.12 -21.63
N GLU A 54 -4.35 -6.37 -21.49
CA GLU A 54 -4.74 -7.27 -20.39
C GLU A 54 -3.56 -7.49 -19.43
N GLU A 55 -2.99 -6.39 -18.94
CA GLU A 55 -2.11 -6.45 -17.78
C GLU A 55 -2.98 -6.67 -16.54
N GLU A 56 -3.16 -7.93 -16.13
CA GLU A 56 -3.90 -8.25 -14.91
C GLU A 56 -3.10 -7.79 -13.69
N PHE A 57 -3.70 -6.90 -12.89
CA PHE A 57 -3.11 -6.47 -11.63
C PHE A 57 -3.33 -7.52 -10.56
N VAL A 58 -2.24 -8.13 -10.08
CA VAL A 58 -2.26 -9.06 -8.95
C VAL A 58 -1.91 -8.32 -7.66
N PRO A 59 -2.85 -8.19 -6.72
CA PRO A 59 -2.60 -7.53 -5.45
C PRO A 59 -1.70 -8.38 -4.54
N LEU A 60 -0.87 -7.70 -3.75
CA LEU A 60 -0.11 -8.30 -2.65
C LEU A 60 -0.91 -8.16 -1.36
N GLU A 61 -1.85 -9.08 -1.14
CA GLU A 61 -2.79 -9.06 -0.02
C GLU A 61 -2.13 -8.82 1.34
N LEU A 62 -1.10 -9.61 1.68
CA LEU A 62 -0.40 -9.46 2.96
C LEU A 62 0.21 -8.05 3.13
N VAL A 63 0.78 -7.48 2.06
CA VAL A 63 1.39 -6.15 2.10
C VAL A 63 0.31 -5.08 2.29
N ASN A 64 -0.81 -5.20 1.60
CA ASN A 64 -1.92 -4.26 1.74
C ASN A 64 -2.52 -4.32 3.15
N THR A 65 -2.71 -5.52 3.70
CA THR A 65 -3.14 -5.72 5.09
C THR A 65 -2.18 -5.08 6.10
N ILE A 66 -0.86 -5.26 5.93
CA ILE A 66 0.13 -4.62 6.82
C ILE A 66 0.06 -3.09 6.70
N ARG A 67 -0.11 -2.54 5.50
CA ARG A 67 -0.23 -1.09 5.29
C ARG A 67 -1.45 -0.52 6.02
N GLU A 68 -2.58 -1.20 5.95
CA GLU A 68 -3.79 -0.82 6.69
C GLU A 68 -3.57 -0.87 8.20
N GLN A 69 -2.92 -1.92 8.71
CA GLN A 69 -2.58 -2.00 10.14
C GLN A 69 -1.64 -0.88 10.58
N VAL A 70 -0.64 -0.52 9.76
CA VAL A 70 0.27 0.60 10.03
C VAL A 70 -0.48 1.92 10.03
N LYS A 71 -1.41 2.14 9.09
CA LYS A 71 -2.28 3.32 9.08
C LYS A 71 -3.09 3.41 10.38
N ASN A 72 -3.79 2.33 10.74
CA ASN A 72 -4.56 2.25 11.99
C ASN A 72 -3.69 2.51 13.24
N TRP A 73 -2.45 2.03 13.24
CA TRP A 73 -1.50 2.27 14.32
C TRP A 73 -1.09 3.75 14.42
N ARG A 74 -0.84 4.41 13.28
CA ARG A 74 -0.52 5.85 13.23
C ARG A 74 -1.69 6.71 13.70
N GLU A 75 -2.91 6.41 13.22
CA GLU A 75 -4.14 7.13 13.60
C GLU A 75 -4.45 7.04 15.09
N ARG A 76 -4.01 5.96 15.75
CA ARG A 76 -4.12 5.79 17.21
C ARG A 76 -3.03 6.51 18.00
N GLY A 77 -2.20 7.33 17.35
CA GLY A 77 -1.13 8.09 18.01
C GLY A 77 0.07 7.24 18.38
N TYR A 78 0.45 6.28 17.53
CA TYR A 78 1.66 5.46 17.71
C TYR A 78 1.72 4.71 19.05
N PRO A 79 0.69 3.92 19.43
CA PRO A 79 0.71 3.20 20.70
C PRO A 79 1.90 2.24 20.74
N ILE A 80 2.77 2.45 21.74
CA ILE A 80 3.95 1.62 21.97
C ILE A 80 3.51 0.21 22.41
N ILE A 81 3.82 -0.80 21.59
CA ILE A 81 3.43 -2.20 21.82
C ILE A 81 4.09 -2.79 23.09
N VAL A 82 5.27 -2.29 23.49
CA VAL A 82 5.98 -2.78 24.69
C VAL A 82 5.28 -2.44 26.02
N LYS A 83 4.32 -1.50 26.08
CA LYS A 83 3.58 -1.25 27.34
C LYS A 83 2.82 -2.48 27.84
N ASN A 84 2.38 -3.38 26.96
CA ASN A 84 1.61 -4.56 27.36
C ASN A 84 2.48 -5.67 27.94
N VAL A 85 3.71 -5.83 27.46
CA VAL A 85 4.64 -6.86 28.00
C VAL A 85 5.09 -6.46 29.41
N PHE A 86 5.55 -5.22 29.59
CA PHE A 86 5.99 -4.76 30.91
C PHE A 86 4.84 -4.63 31.91
N ARG A 87 3.66 -4.17 31.50
CA ARG A 87 2.50 -4.07 32.40
C ARG A 87 2.02 -5.43 32.87
N GLN A 88 2.02 -6.44 32.01
CA GLN A 88 1.57 -7.78 32.38
C GLN A 88 2.59 -8.51 33.27
N GLN A 89 3.89 -8.31 33.04
CA GLN A 89 4.94 -8.79 33.95
C GLN A 89 4.89 -8.08 35.31
N PHE A 90 4.71 -6.76 35.32
CA PHE A 90 4.63 -5.95 36.53
C PHE A 90 3.39 -6.28 37.37
N MET A 91 2.22 -6.48 36.75
CA MET A 91 1.01 -6.91 37.46
C MET A 91 1.14 -8.32 38.05
N LYS A 92 1.84 -9.25 37.37
CA LYS A 92 2.13 -10.58 37.94
C LYS A 92 3.07 -10.50 39.14
N LEU A 93 4.06 -9.60 39.12
CA LEU A 93 4.98 -9.37 40.24
C LEU A 93 4.30 -8.74 41.46
N GLN A 94 3.33 -7.83 41.26
CA GLN A 94 2.58 -7.22 42.37
C GLN A 94 1.57 -8.17 43.04
N GLN A 95 1.21 -9.31 42.42
CA GLN A 95 0.39 -10.34 43.05
C GLN A 95 1.21 -11.40 43.79
N MET A 96 2.55 -11.35 43.66
CA MET A 96 3.49 -12.27 44.31
C MET A 96 4.05 -11.75 45.64
N PHE A 97 3.69 -10.52 46.03
CA PHE A 97 3.97 -9.88 47.31
C PHE A 97 2.66 -9.30 47.87
#